data_AF-A0A3B0R972-F1
#
_entry.id   AF-A0A3B0R972-F1
#
_cell.length_a   1.000
_cell.length_b   1.000
_cell.length_c   1.000
_cell.angle_alpha   90.00
_cell.angle_beta   90.00
_cell.angle_gamma   90.00
#
_symmetry.space_group_name_H-M   'P 1'
#
loop_
_entity.id
_entity.type
_entity.pdbx_description
1 polymer ?
#
loop_
_entity_poly.entity_id
_entity_poly.type
_entity_poly.pdbx_seq_one_letter_code
_entity_poly.pdbx_strand_id
1 'polypeptide(L)' 'MVFQPEPTPFDDLHRLISNVPDADLQARDRAAARQAEIAVPSGELGRLADIALWVASWQGQT' A
#
# COMPACT_ATOMS: atom_id res chain seq x y z
N MET A 1 -19.59 24.81 -30.00
CA MET A 1 -20.22 24.44 -28.73
C MET A 1 -19.64 23.10 -28.33
N VAL A 2 -18.88 23.02 -27.23
CA VAL A 2 -18.23 21.78 -26.79
C VAL A 2 -19.14 21.12 -25.76
N PHE A 3 -19.61 19.90 -26.03
CA PHE A 3 -20.27 19.08 -25.03
C PHE A 3 -19.20 18.53 -24.08
N GLN A 4 -19.28 18.90 -22.80
CA GLN A 4 -18.58 18.19 -21.73
C GLN A 4 -19.56 17.14 -21.19
N PRO A 5 -19.16 15.86 -21.10
CA PRO A 5 -20.00 14.86 -20.46
C PRO A 5 -20.15 15.19 -18.97
N GLU A 6 -21.36 14.96 -18.43
CA GLU A 6 -21.59 15.06 -16.98
C GLU A 6 -20.74 14.01 -16.25
N PRO A 7 -20.18 14.33 -15.06
CA PRO A 7 -19.37 13.39 -14.30
C PRO A 7 -20.16 12.14 -13.97
N THR A 8 -19.53 10.97 -14.11
CA THR A 8 -20.17 9.69 -13.78
C THR A 8 -20.05 9.41 -12.28
N PRO A 9 -20.95 8.59 -11.71
CA PRO A 9 -20.74 8.06 -10.37
C PRO A 9 -19.34 7.45 -10.27
N PHE A 10 -18.61 7.78 -9.20
CA PHE A 10 -17.23 7.35 -8.93
C PHE A 10 -16.10 8.07 -9.69
N ASP A 11 -16.36 9.10 -10.50
CA ASP A 11 -15.27 9.88 -11.14
C ASP A 11 -14.24 10.41 -10.13
N ASP A 12 -14.70 10.84 -8.95
CA ASP A 12 -13.81 11.29 -7.88
C ASP A 12 -12.98 10.15 -7.28
N LEU A 13 -13.56 8.95 -7.16
CA LEU A 13 -12.85 7.76 -6.69
C LEU A 13 -11.81 7.31 -7.71
N HIS A 14 -12.15 7.29 -9.00
CA HIS A 14 -11.20 7.00 -10.07
C HIS A 14 -10.05 8.01 -10.10
N ARG A 15 -10.35 9.30 -9.91
CA ARG A 15 -9.34 10.35 -9.81
C ARG A 15 -8.46 10.15 -8.59
N LEU A 16 -9.03 9.81 -7.42
CA LEU A 16 -8.27 9.54 -6.20
C LEU A 16 -7.30 8.36 -6.41
N ILE A 17 -7.79 7.24 -6.95
CA ILE A 17 -6.98 6.04 -7.22
C ILE A 17 -5.86 6.36 -8.22
N SER A 18 -6.17 7.14 -9.27
CA SER A 18 -5.18 7.51 -10.30
C SER A 18 -4.07 8.44 -9.78
N ASN A 19 -4.32 9.15 -8.66
CA ASN A 19 -3.37 10.07 -8.05
C ASN A 19 -2.78 9.55 -6.74
N VAL A 20 -2.97 8.26 -6.43
CA VAL A 20 -2.36 7.66 -5.23
C VAL A 20 -0.83 7.71 -5.39
N PRO A 21 -0.07 8.11 -4.36
CA PRO A 21 1.39 8.09 -4.43
C PRO A 21 1.91 6.65 -4.50
N ASP A 22 3.16 6.50 -4.92
CA ASP A 22 3.86 5.22 -4.81
C ASP A 22 3.95 4.79 -3.33
N ALA A 23 3.98 3.47 -3.11
CA ALA A 23 4.12 2.92 -1.77
C ALA A 23 5.46 3.34 -1.14
N ASP A 24 5.46 3.62 0.17
CA ASP A 24 6.64 4.01 0.93
C ASP A 24 7.57 2.79 1.13
N LEU A 25 8.66 2.76 0.35
CA LEU A 25 9.67 1.72 0.43
C LEU A 25 10.47 1.78 1.74
N GLN A 26 10.65 2.95 2.35
CA GLN A 26 11.32 3.03 3.66
C GLN A 26 10.46 2.44 4.76
N ALA A 27 9.15 2.68 4.72
CA ALA A 27 8.22 2.03 5.66
C ALA A 27 8.22 0.50 5.48
N ARG A 28 8.30 0.02 4.23
CA ARG A 28 8.47 -1.41 3.92
C ARG A 28 9.76 -1.98 4.53
N ASP A 29 10.88 -1.28 4.37
CA ASP A 29 12.18 -1.72 4.89
C ASP A 29 12.21 -1.77 6.41
N ARG A 30 11.65 -0.75 7.07
CA ARG A 30 11.49 -0.74 8.53
C ARG A 30 10.63 -1.91 9.02
N ALA A 31 9.54 -2.22 8.31
CA ALA A 31 8.69 -3.37 8.63
C ALA A 31 9.43 -4.71 8.41
N ALA A 32 10.26 -4.82 7.37
CA ALA A 32 11.08 -6.00 7.14
C ALA A 32 12.12 -6.21 8.25
N ALA A 33 12.77 -5.13 8.71
CA ALA A 33 13.71 -5.18 9.83
C ALA A 33 13.00 -5.65 11.11
N ARG A 34 11.83 -5.08 11.44
CA ARG A 34 11.04 -5.49 12.60
C ARG A 34 10.57 -6.94 12.50
N GLN A 35 10.14 -7.39 11.32
CA GLN A 35 9.71 -8.76 11.09
C GLN A 35 10.82 -9.77 11.38
N ALA A 36 12.06 -9.45 10.99
CA ALA A 36 13.22 -10.29 11.22
C ALA A 36 13.55 -10.49 12.71
N GLU A 37 13.16 -9.53 13.57
CA GLU A 37 13.33 -9.65 15.03
C GLU A 37 12.31 -10.60 15.67
N ILE A 38 11.11 -10.73 15.09
CA ILE A 38 9.96 -11.41 15.72
C ILE A 38 9.72 -12.81 15.11
N ALA A 39 10.07 -13.01 13.84
CA ALA A 39 9.82 -14.27 13.14
C ALA A 39 10.91 -15.32 13.41
N VAL A 40 10.73 -16.14 14.45
CA VAL A 40 11.55 -17.32 14.74
C VAL A 40 10.68 -18.58 14.67
N PRO A 41 11.00 -19.59 13.82
CA PRO A 41 12.01 -19.64 12.77
C PRO A 41 11.62 -18.85 11.51
N SER A 42 12.63 -18.48 10.72
CA SER A 42 12.48 -17.74 9.47
C SER A 42 11.48 -18.39 8.52
N GLY A 43 10.47 -17.63 8.08
CA GLY A 43 9.50 -18.07 7.06
C GLY A 43 8.15 -18.57 7.59
N GLU A 44 7.96 -18.74 8.91
CA GLU A 44 6.68 -19.24 9.46
C GLU A 44 5.48 -18.34 9.18
N LEU A 45 5.71 -17.04 8.99
CA LEU A 45 4.62 -16.10 8.70
C LEU A 45 4.10 -16.24 7.25
N GLY A 46 4.87 -16.84 6.34
CA GLY A 46 4.49 -17.00 4.94
C GLY A 46 3.84 -15.74 4.35
N ARG A 47 2.62 -15.88 3.83
CA ARG A 47 1.86 -14.78 3.21
C ARG A 47 1.48 -13.64 4.16
N LEU A 48 1.47 -13.86 5.47
CA LEU A 48 1.26 -12.78 6.45
C LEU A 48 2.44 -11.80 6.44
N ALA A 49 3.65 -12.27 6.14
CA ALA A 49 4.80 -11.39 5.98
C ALA A 49 4.63 -10.45 4.80
N ASP A 50 4.22 -10.98 3.65
CA ASP A 50 3.99 -10.17 2.45
C ASP A 50 2.90 -9.11 2.67
N ILE A 51 1.82 -9.48 3.37
CA ILE A 51 0.72 -8.57 3.70
C ILE A 51 1.19 -7.48 4.67
N ALA A 52 1.95 -7.82 5.71
CA ALA A 52 2.46 -6.84 6.66
C ALA A 52 3.37 -5.81 5.98
N LEU A 53 4.29 -6.25 5.11
CA LEU A 53 5.14 -5.37 4.33
C LEU A 53 4.35 -4.48 3.36
N TRP A 54 3.31 -5.03 2.72
CA TRP A 54 2.43 -4.27 1.84
C TRP A 54 1.65 -3.20 2.61
N VAL A 55 1.01 -3.55 3.73
CA VAL A 55 0.25 -2.60 4.55
C VAL A 55 1.16 -1.47 5.06
N ALA A 56 2.35 -1.80 5.58
CA ALA A 56 3.31 -0.81 6.06
C ALA A 56 3.68 0.20 4.95
N SER A 57 3.90 -0.28 3.73
CA SER A 57 4.25 0.59 2.59
C SER A 57 3.12 1.55 2.19
N TRP A 58 1.85 1.16 2.34
CA TRP A 58 0.72 2.04 2.02
C TRP A 58 0.29 2.96 3.16
N GLN A 59 0.62 2.60 4.41
CA GLN A 59 0.34 3.45 5.57
C GLN A 59 1.50 4.41 5.91
N GLY A 60 2.71 4.19 5.37
CA GLY A 60 3.89 5.02 5.69
C GLY A 60 4.42 4.82 7.12
N GLN A 61 4.01 3.74 7.80
CA GLN A 61 4.35 3.46 9.20
C GLN A 61 4.73 1.99 9.40
N THR A 62 5.38 1.70 10.54
CA THR A 62 5.99 0.40 10.86
C THR A 62 5.47 -0.15 12.17
#